data_AF-A0A914H2W3-F1
#
_entry.id   AF-A0A914H2W3-F1
#
_cell.length_a   1.000
_cell.length_b   1.000
_cell.length_c   1.000
_cell.angle_alpha   90.00
_cell.angle_beta   90.00
_cell.angle_gamma   90.00
#
_symmetry.space_group_name_H-M   'P 1'
#
loop_
_entity.id
_entity.type
_entity.pdbx_description
1 polymer ?
#
loop_
_entity_poly.entity_id
_entity_poly.type
_entity_poly.pdbx_seq_one_letter_code
_entity_poly.pdbx_strand_id
1 'polypeptide(L)'
;MGTVLFLAAICFVVATIQLKTDASPPETSNENPGLTTDNQWDSNDAACHEDLRLSERQVTRPDKRKKLSDATHSESKQLVVEHVVERLSYIEARRRSILTHSVFAVQSIPTYGIFYYEVKIEWKEWLHVFVGLATKQMKLNEGVGHAKGTYAYDSSGIIWGHEVEGCAHGVNKRPYIDKEIPKFEDGDVVGCGVDLEKKQIFYTKNGEIVIAGLSVNANLPLFPCVSLTVMRQKIEANFGPDFLFKLEKLKNLKTEKIENLKPEKQRI
;
A
#
# COMPACT_ATOMS: atom_id res chain seq x y z
N MET A 1 37.18 -35.47 67.98
CA MET A 1 37.69 -34.24 67.31
C MET A 1 38.68 -34.71 66.26
N GLY A 2 38.23 -35.01 65.04
CA GLY A 2 38.25 -34.10 63.89
C GLY A 2 39.50 -34.45 63.06
N THR A 3 39.51 -34.60 61.74
CA THR A 3 38.57 -34.23 60.69
C THR A 3 39.04 -34.95 59.41
N VAL A 4 38.09 -35.21 58.52
CA VAL A 4 38.21 -35.95 57.25
C VAL A 4 39.17 -35.24 56.28
N LEU A 5 40.14 -35.96 55.72
CA LEU A 5 40.96 -35.52 54.57
C LEU A 5 40.19 -35.80 53.28
N PHE A 6 39.55 -34.77 52.72
CA PHE A 6 38.95 -34.83 51.38
C PHE A 6 39.92 -34.32 50.31
N LEU A 7 39.95 -35.09 49.23
CA LEU A 7 40.63 -34.86 47.96
C LEU A 7 40.24 -33.54 47.28
N ALA A 8 41.13 -33.16 46.35
CA ALA A 8 40.88 -32.49 45.08
C ALA A 8 41.04 -30.97 45.03
N ALA A 9 42.15 -30.54 44.41
CA ALA A 9 42.26 -29.27 43.74
C ALA A 9 42.96 -29.49 42.38
N ILE A 10 42.21 -30.02 41.42
CA ILE A 10 42.58 -30.00 39.99
C ILE A 10 41.92 -28.75 39.42
N CYS A 11 42.69 -27.69 39.20
CA CYS A 11 42.23 -26.48 38.54
C CYS A 11 42.08 -26.73 37.04
N PHE A 12 40.86 -27.00 36.57
CA PHE A 12 40.50 -26.88 35.16
C PHE A 12 40.35 -25.39 34.81
N VAL A 13 41.28 -24.85 34.03
CA VAL A 13 41.10 -23.56 33.34
C VAL A 13 40.32 -23.84 32.06
N VAL A 14 39.00 -23.67 32.10
CA VAL A 14 38.17 -23.63 30.89
C VAL A 14 38.06 -22.17 30.48
N ALA A 15 38.85 -21.77 29.49
CA ALA A 15 38.69 -20.48 28.82
C ALA A 15 37.43 -20.55 27.95
N THR A 16 36.32 -20.01 28.46
CA THR A 16 35.12 -19.76 27.65
C THR A 16 35.40 -18.58 26.72
N ILE A 17 35.67 -18.87 25.46
CA ILE A 17 35.69 -17.89 24.38
C ILE A 17 34.24 -17.47 24.15
N GLN A 18 33.81 -16.40 24.84
CA GLN A 18 32.61 -15.67 24.45
C GLN A 18 32.96 -14.88 23.19
N LEU A 19 32.64 -15.45 22.03
CA LEU A 19 32.47 -14.70 20.79
C LEU A 19 31.32 -13.72 21.03
N LYS A 20 31.67 -12.51 21.47
CA LYS A 20 30.77 -11.36 21.43
C LYS A 20 30.68 -10.95 19.97
N THR A 21 29.77 -11.59 19.25
CA THR A 21 29.34 -11.14 17.93
C THR A 21 28.55 -9.84 18.16
N ASP A 22 29.26 -8.72 18.16
CA ASP A 22 28.70 -7.36 18.15
C ASP A 22 28.11 -7.03 16.77
N ALA A 23 27.37 -7.97 16.19
CA ALA A 23 26.49 -7.67 15.09
C ALA A 23 25.25 -7.00 15.70
N SER A 24 25.34 -5.68 15.90
CA SER A 24 24.15 -4.85 15.85
C SER A 24 23.33 -5.31 14.64
N PRO A 25 22.02 -5.56 14.78
CA PRO A 25 21.15 -5.77 13.62
C PRO A 25 21.43 -4.64 12.62
N PRO A 26 21.49 -4.91 11.31
CA PRO A 26 21.59 -3.82 10.35
C PRO A 26 20.47 -2.83 10.70
N GLU A 27 20.83 -1.56 10.91
CA GLU A 27 19.83 -0.52 10.99
C GLU A 27 18.94 -0.70 9.77
N THR A 28 17.68 -1.06 10.00
CA THR A 28 16.69 -1.19 8.93
C THR A 28 16.58 0.20 8.34
N SER A 29 17.27 0.42 7.22
CA SER A 29 17.32 1.71 6.56
C SER A 29 15.88 2.09 6.26
N ASN A 30 15.48 3.25 6.75
CA ASN A 30 14.15 3.84 6.56
C ASN A 30 13.99 4.37 5.13
N GLU A 31 14.61 3.70 4.19
CA GLU A 31 14.47 3.99 2.78
C GLU A 31 13.16 3.33 2.39
N ASN A 32 12.25 4.09 1.78
CA ASN A 32 11.24 3.49 0.91
C ASN A 32 12.05 2.86 -0.22
N PRO A 33 12.33 1.53 -0.22
CA PRO A 33 13.01 0.97 -1.37
C PRO A 33 12.14 1.13 -2.61
N GLY A 34 10.83 1.36 -2.40
CA GLY A 34 9.91 1.93 -3.36
C GLY A 34 9.73 1.07 -4.57
N LEU A 35 8.84 1.55 -5.43
CA LEU A 35 9.07 1.36 -6.85
C LEU A 35 10.09 2.42 -7.26
N THR A 36 10.86 2.17 -8.30
CA THR A 36 11.74 3.22 -8.83
C THR A 36 10.91 4.48 -9.04
N THR A 37 11.46 5.67 -8.85
CA THR A 37 10.74 6.92 -9.15
C THR A 37 10.25 6.96 -10.60
N ASP A 38 10.81 6.12 -11.49
CA ASP A 38 10.42 5.88 -12.88
C ASP A 38 9.21 4.99 -13.07
N ASN A 39 8.62 4.46 -12.00
CA ASN A 39 7.40 3.67 -12.12
C ASN A 39 6.21 4.56 -12.50
N GLN A 40 5.28 3.95 -13.23
CA GLN A 40 4.13 4.59 -13.83
C GLN A 40 3.01 3.57 -14.05
N TRP A 41 1.85 4.04 -14.50
CA TRP A 41 0.80 3.15 -14.99
C TRP A 41 1.25 2.46 -16.28
N ASP A 42 0.92 1.17 -16.40
CA ASP A 42 1.34 0.31 -17.51
C ASP A 42 0.33 0.42 -18.66
N SER A 43 0.70 1.10 -19.76
CA SER A 43 -0.17 1.27 -20.94
C SER A 43 -0.33 0.02 -21.80
N ASN A 44 0.22 -1.13 -21.40
CA ASN A 44 -0.01 -2.37 -22.13
C ASN A 44 -1.49 -2.80 -22.01
N ASP A 45 -2.09 -3.30 -23.09
CA ASP A 45 -3.47 -3.80 -23.12
C ASP A 45 -3.75 -4.90 -22.08
N ALA A 46 -2.72 -5.62 -21.63
CA ALA A 46 -2.84 -6.62 -20.57
C ALA A 46 -2.87 -6.02 -19.15
N ALA A 47 -2.57 -4.73 -19.00
CA ALA A 47 -2.38 -4.04 -17.73
C ALA A 47 -3.21 -2.75 -17.58
N CYS A 48 -3.76 -2.20 -18.66
CA CYS A 48 -4.66 -1.05 -18.65
C CYS A 48 -5.92 -1.39 -19.43
N HIS A 49 -7.08 -1.21 -18.81
CA HIS A 49 -8.35 -1.36 -19.52
C HIS A 49 -8.45 -0.34 -20.67
N GLU A 50 -9.03 -0.73 -21.81
CA GLU A 50 -9.12 0.09 -23.04
C GLU A 50 -9.90 1.41 -22.85
N ASP A 51 -10.79 1.45 -21.87
CA ASP A 51 -11.61 2.62 -21.52
C ASP A 51 -10.90 3.63 -20.60
N LEU A 52 -9.69 3.31 -20.15
CA LEU A 52 -8.84 4.19 -19.37
C LEU A 52 -7.76 4.80 -20.26
N ARG A 53 -7.65 6.13 -20.21
CA ARG A 53 -6.59 6.87 -20.87
C ARG A 53 -5.53 7.23 -19.84
N LEU A 54 -4.28 6.94 -20.21
CA LEU A 54 -3.12 7.33 -19.44
C LEU A 54 -2.51 8.61 -20.02
N SER A 55 -2.05 9.51 -19.15
CA SER A 55 -1.38 10.74 -19.57
C SER A 55 -0.38 11.22 -18.54
N GLU A 56 0.41 12.21 -18.93
CA GLU A 56 1.40 12.84 -18.06
C GLU A 56 0.75 13.74 -17.02
N ARG A 57 1.45 13.89 -15.89
CA ARG A 57 1.15 14.94 -14.92
C ARG A 57 1.40 16.32 -15.56
N GLN A 58 0.38 17.17 -15.59
CA GLN A 58 0.55 18.57 -16.00
C GLN A 58 1.27 19.33 -14.88
N VAL A 59 2.59 19.52 -15.00
CA VAL A 59 3.32 20.44 -14.10
C VAL A 59 2.96 21.86 -14.51
N THR A 60 2.13 22.55 -13.73
CA THR A 60 1.95 23.99 -13.89
C THR A 60 3.29 24.67 -13.63
N ARG A 61 3.99 25.08 -14.69
CA ARG A 61 5.24 25.84 -14.57
C ARG A 61 4.94 27.11 -13.77
N PRO A 62 5.59 27.35 -12.63
CA PRO A 62 5.54 28.67 -12.03
C PRO A 62 6.20 29.65 -12.99
N ASP A 63 5.53 30.76 -13.28
CA ASP A 63 6.09 31.90 -13.99
C ASP A 63 7.36 32.38 -13.26
N LYS A 64 8.53 31.92 -13.71
CA LYS A 64 9.80 32.65 -13.73
C LYS A 64 10.92 31.81 -14.33
N ARG A 65 11.54 32.36 -15.38
CA ARG A 65 12.82 31.94 -15.95
C ARG A 65 13.84 31.57 -14.85
N LYS A 66 14.21 30.30 -14.77
CA LYS A 66 15.56 29.90 -14.36
C LYS A 66 16.15 29.00 -15.44
N LYS A 67 17.38 29.32 -15.80
CA LYS A 67 18.12 28.78 -16.94
C LYS A 67 18.56 27.35 -16.65
N LEU A 68 18.48 26.54 -17.70
CA LEU A 68 18.84 25.13 -17.84
C LEU A 68 20.29 24.82 -17.43
N SER A 69 20.49 23.79 -16.60
CA SER A 69 21.70 22.98 -16.58
C SER A 69 21.35 21.55 -16.15
N ASP A 70 21.64 20.59 -17.04
CA ASP A 70 21.64 19.14 -16.85
C ASP A 70 20.31 18.44 -16.55
N ALA A 71 19.31 18.65 -17.41
CA ALA A 71 18.19 17.72 -17.51
C ALA A 71 18.56 16.59 -18.49
N THR A 72 19.09 15.48 -17.95
CA THR A 72 18.98 14.17 -18.60
C THR A 72 17.53 13.99 -19.07
N HIS A 73 17.32 13.51 -20.29
CA HIS A 73 15.99 13.17 -20.82
C HIS A 73 15.33 12.13 -19.91
N SER A 74 14.59 12.60 -18.91
CA SER A 74 13.63 11.77 -18.16
C SER A 74 12.40 11.67 -19.05
N GLU A 75 12.15 10.46 -19.57
CA GLU A 75 10.93 10.16 -20.31
C GLU A 75 9.71 10.55 -19.46
N SER A 76 8.69 11.08 -20.13
CA SER A 76 7.50 11.53 -19.45
C SER A 76 6.72 10.36 -18.82
N LYS A 77 6.30 10.53 -17.56
CA LYS A 77 5.68 9.46 -16.77
C LYS A 77 4.16 9.48 -16.87
N GLN A 78 3.57 8.33 -17.17
CA GLN A 78 2.13 8.09 -17.22
C GLN A 78 1.56 7.98 -15.80
N LEU A 79 1.28 9.12 -15.17
CA LEU A 79 0.82 9.20 -13.78
C LEU A 79 -0.68 9.46 -13.66
N VAL A 80 -1.30 10.01 -14.70
CA VAL A 80 -2.72 10.37 -14.70
C VAL A 80 -3.51 9.25 -15.35
N VAL A 81 -4.59 8.83 -14.68
CA VAL A 81 -5.59 7.91 -15.23
C VAL A 81 -6.90 8.66 -15.37
N GLU A 82 -7.48 8.62 -16.56
CA GLU A 82 -8.75 9.26 -16.86
C GLU A 82 -9.69 8.26 -17.55
N HIS A 83 -10.93 8.20 -17.10
CA HIS A 83 -11.97 7.43 -17.77
C HIS A 83 -12.58 8.25 -18.91
N VAL A 84 -12.29 7.89 -20.16
CA VAL A 84 -12.61 8.75 -21.35
C VAL A 84 -13.94 8.40 -22.01
N VAL A 85 -14.67 7.43 -21.47
CA VAL A 85 -15.93 6.97 -22.09
C VAL A 85 -17.10 7.91 -21.78
N GLU A 86 -17.65 8.49 -22.84
CA GLU A 86 -19.06 8.96 -22.92
C GLU A 86 -20.02 7.85 -23.40
N ARG A 87 -19.49 6.70 -23.83
CA ARG A 87 -20.12 5.77 -24.79
C ARG A 87 -21.00 4.66 -24.23
N LEU A 88 -21.05 4.41 -22.92
CA LEU A 88 -21.99 3.44 -22.34
C LEU A 88 -22.75 4.11 -21.21
N SER A 89 -24.08 4.24 -21.33
CA SER A 89 -24.89 4.74 -20.22
C SER A 89 -24.65 3.89 -18.97
N TYR A 90 -24.73 4.49 -17.78
CA TYR A 90 -24.61 3.77 -16.50
C TYR A 90 -25.54 2.53 -16.43
N ILE A 91 -26.73 2.63 -17.05
CA ILE A 91 -27.71 1.54 -17.16
C ILE A 91 -27.15 0.36 -17.95
N GLU A 92 -26.43 0.62 -19.03
CA GLU A 92 -25.85 -0.42 -19.88
C GLU A 92 -24.65 -1.08 -19.22
N ALA A 93 -23.78 -0.30 -18.59
CA ALA A 93 -22.67 -0.80 -17.78
C ALA A 93 -23.16 -1.73 -16.66
N ARG A 94 -24.22 -1.31 -15.95
CA ARG A 94 -24.86 -2.11 -14.89
C ARG A 94 -25.50 -3.39 -15.43
N ARG A 95 -26.12 -3.36 -16.62
CA ARG A 95 -26.67 -4.56 -17.26
C ARG A 95 -25.59 -5.58 -17.62
N ARG A 96 -24.39 -5.12 -17.97
CA ARG A 96 -23.27 -5.98 -18.37
C ARG A 96 -22.37 -6.38 -17.19
N SER A 97 -22.63 -5.88 -15.98
CA SER A 97 -21.76 -6.04 -14.82
C SER A 97 -20.32 -5.54 -15.05
N ILE A 98 -20.14 -4.60 -15.99
CA ILE A 98 -18.86 -3.95 -16.31
C ILE A 98 -18.90 -2.58 -15.66
N LEU A 99 -18.74 -2.54 -14.34
CA LEU A 99 -18.88 -1.31 -13.56
C LEU A 99 -17.54 -0.69 -13.18
N THR A 100 -16.43 -1.39 -13.38
CA THR A 100 -15.09 -0.99 -12.94
C THR A 100 -14.05 -1.32 -13.98
N HIS A 101 -13.16 -0.37 -14.25
CA HIS A 101 -12.00 -0.53 -15.11
C HIS A 101 -10.74 -0.28 -14.31
N SER A 102 -9.76 -1.16 -14.52
CA SER A 102 -8.54 -1.20 -13.71
C SER A 102 -7.30 -0.90 -14.54
N VAL A 103 -6.30 -0.35 -13.89
CA VAL A 103 -4.95 -0.22 -14.42
C VAL A 103 -3.93 -0.61 -13.35
N PHE A 104 -2.91 -1.34 -13.79
CA PHE A 104 -1.77 -1.76 -12.98
C PHE A 104 -0.58 -0.84 -13.22
N ALA A 105 0.28 -0.69 -12.23
CA ALA A 105 1.60 -0.13 -12.45
C ALA A 105 2.52 -1.12 -13.18
N VAL A 106 3.59 -0.60 -13.78
CA VAL A 106 4.59 -1.40 -14.52
C VAL A 106 5.29 -2.40 -13.61
N GLN A 107 5.71 -1.95 -12.42
CA GLN A 107 6.51 -2.74 -11.48
C GLN A 107 5.67 -3.29 -10.33
N SER A 108 5.99 -4.52 -9.90
CA SER A 108 5.48 -5.09 -8.65
C SER A 108 6.18 -4.46 -7.45
N ILE A 109 5.49 -4.38 -6.32
CA ILE A 109 6.07 -3.91 -5.06
C ILE A 109 7.35 -4.70 -4.72
N PRO A 110 8.33 -4.07 -4.05
CA PRO A 110 9.56 -4.73 -3.64
C PRO A 110 9.31 -5.90 -2.68
N THR A 111 10.36 -6.68 -2.41
CA THR A 111 10.28 -7.87 -1.53
C THR A 111 10.71 -7.59 -0.09
N TYR A 112 11.27 -6.42 0.20
CA TYR A 112 11.73 -6.00 1.53
C TYR A 112 11.48 -4.50 1.75
N GLY A 113 11.53 -4.07 3.02
CA GLY A 113 11.35 -2.68 3.44
C GLY A 113 9.89 -2.23 3.48
N ILE A 114 9.66 -0.93 3.28
CA ILE A 114 8.32 -0.34 3.28
C ILE A 114 8.01 0.16 1.88
N PHE A 115 7.02 -0.43 1.23
CA PHE A 115 6.47 0.08 -0.02
C PHE A 115 5.35 1.09 0.26
N TYR A 116 5.27 2.18 -0.50
CA TYR A 116 4.18 3.15 -0.42
C TYR A 116 3.99 3.95 -1.71
N TYR A 117 2.74 4.24 -2.08
CA TYR A 117 2.36 5.16 -3.14
C TYR A 117 1.10 5.96 -2.77
N GLU A 118 0.92 7.12 -3.39
CA GLU A 118 -0.24 7.99 -3.23
C GLU A 118 -1.01 8.16 -4.54
N VAL A 119 -2.30 8.42 -4.42
CA VAL A 119 -3.22 8.76 -5.50
C VAL A 119 -4.01 9.98 -5.08
N LYS A 120 -3.86 11.07 -5.84
CA LYS A 120 -4.70 12.25 -5.73
C LYS A 120 -5.97 12.06 -6.55
N ILE A 121 -7.11 12.30 -5.92
CA ILE A 121 -8.41 12.22 -6.57
C ILE A 121 -8.69 13.57 -7.22
N GLU A 122 -8.46 13.70 -8.54
CA GLU A 122 -8.70 14.96 -9.25
C GLU A 122 -10.20 15.22 -9.44
N TRP A 123 -10.93 14.17 -9.83
CA TRP A 123 -12.37 14.25 -10.06
C TRP A 123 -12.99 12.85 -10.02
N LYS A 124 -14.02 12.64 -9.20
CA LYS A 124 -14.83 11.42 -9.24
C LYS A 124 -16.33 11.67 -9.02
N GLU A 125 -16.75 12.85 -8.57
CA GLU A 125 -18.16 13.14 -8.28
C GLU A 125 -18.75 12.08 -7.31
N TRP A 126 -19.91 11.47 -7.61
CA TRP A 126 -20.54 10.42 -6.79
C TRP A 126 -20.03 9.00 -7.06
N LEU A 127 -19.13 8.83 -8.02
CA LEU A 127 -18.63 7.53 -8.46
C LEU A 127 -17.56 6.99 -7.49
N HIS A 128 -17.19 5.71 -7.64
CA HIS A 128 -16.26 5.05 -6.74
C HIS A 128 -14.86 4.94 -7.35
N VAL A 129 -13.86 5.16 -6.50
CA VAL A 129 -12.44 4.92 -6.82
C VAL A 129 -11.90 3.92 -5.81
N PHE A 130 -11.10 2.97 -6.28
CA PHE A 130 -10.46 1.95 -5.47
C PHE A 130 -8.95 2.10 -5.60
N VAL A 131 -8.25 2.21 -4.48
CA VAL A 131 -6.79 2.32 -4.42
C VAL A 131 -6.24 1.09 -3.68
N GLY A 132 -5.36 0.34 -4.31
CA GLY A 132 -4.99 -0.96 -3.77
C GLY A 132 -3.83 -1.68 -4.42
N LEU A 133 -3.81 -3.00 -4.21
CA LEU A 133 -2.81 -3.94 -4.70
C LEU A 133 -3.50 -5.15 -5.32
N ALA A 134 -3.02 -5.59 -6.48
CA ALA A 134 -3.52 -6.77 -7.16
C ALA A 134 -2.39 -7.55 -7.82
N THR A 135 -2.65 -8.82 -8.12
CA THR A 135 -1.80 -9.58 -9.04
C THR A 135 -2.30 -9.37 -10.47
N LYS A 136 -1.41 -9.45 -11.46
CA LYS A 136 -1.78 -9.36 -12.90
C LYS A 136 -2.73 -10.50 -13.38
N GLN A 137 -3.13 -11.42 -12.51
CA GLN A 137 -4.17 -12.42 -12.80
C GLN A 137 -5.59 -11.85 -12.70
N MET A 138 -5.78 -10.73 -11.97
CA MET A 138 -7.08 -10.05 -11.92
C MET A 138 -7.43 -9.48 -13.29
N LYS A 139 -8.69 -9.65 -13.70
CA LYS A 139 -9.19 -9.10 -14.97
C LYS A 139 -9.32 -7.58 -14.89
N LEU A 140 -9.07 -6.90 -16.01
CA LEU A 140 -9.12 -5.43 -16.06
C LEU A 140 -10.52 -4.84 -15.91
N ASN A 141 -11.57 -5.65 -16.12
CA ASN A 141 -12.97 -5.27 -15.90
C ASN A 141 -13.49 -5.69 -14.51
N GLU A 142 -12.60 -6.11 -13.61
CA GLU A 142 -12.88 -6.41 -12.21
C GLU A 142 -12.18 -5.37 -11.33
N GLY A 143 -12.87 -4.90 -10.29
CA GLY A 143 -12.32 -3.91 -9.36
C GLY A 143 -11.30 -4.52 -8.40
N VAL A 144 -10.19 -3.80 -8.18
CA VAL A 144 -9.25 -4.11 -7.09
C VAL A 144 -10.00 -4.08 -5.76
N GLY A 145 -9.77 -5.10 -4.94
CA GLY A 145 -10.53 -5.38 -3.72
C GLY A 145 -11.64 -6.42 -3.92
N HIS A 146 -12.41 -6.33 -5.00
CA HIS A 146 -13.48 -7.28 -5.31
C HIS A 146 -12.93 -8.65 -5.75
N ALA A 147 -11.84 -8.64 -6.51
CA ALA A 147 -11.17 -9.85 -6.98
C ALA A 147 -10.47 -10.59 -5.84
N LYS A 148 -10.49 -11.93 -5.90
CA LYS A 148 -9.76 -12.77 -4.94
C LYS A 148 -8.25 -12.47 -5.01
N GLY A 149 -7.62 -12.33 -3.84
CA GLY A 149 -6.18 -12.07 -3.75
C GLY A 149 -5.77 -10.62 -4.03
N THR A 150 -6.73 -9.69 -4.01
CA THR A 150 -6.50 -8.25 -4.19
C THR A 150 -6.96 -7.47 -2.96
N TYR A 151 -6.39 -6.31 -2.70
CA TYR A 151 -6.63 -5.53 -1.48
C TYR A 151 -6.90 -4.10 -1.87
N ALA A 152 -7.92 -3.45 -1.31
CA ALA A 152 -8.22 -2.06 -1.66
C ALA A 152 -8.83 -1.27 -0.51
N TYR A 153 -8.65 0.04 -0.58
CA TYR A 153 -9.44 1.04 0.11
C TYR A 153 -10.26 1.80 -0.93
N ASP A 154 -11.59 1.77 -0.80
CA ASP A 154 -12.48 2.47 -1.71
C ASP A 154 -12.98 3.82 -1.17
N SER A 155 -13.47 4.65 -2.08
CA SER A 155 -13.91 6.01 -1.77
C SER A 155 -15.13 6.08 -0.83
N SER A 156 -15.84 4.97 -0.62
CA SER A 156 -16.97 4.86 0.29
C SER A 156 -16.55 4.59 1.73
N GLY A 157 -15.25 4.42 2.01
CA GLY A 157 -14.79 4.03 3.33
C GLY A 157 -14.76 2.52 3.53
N ILE A 158 -14.70 1.71 2.47
CA ILE A 158 -14.66 0.25 2.62
C ILE A 158 -13.24 -0.26 2.38
N ILE A 159 -12.76 -1.08 3.31
CA ILE A 159 -11.49 -1.79 3.21
C ILE A 159 -11.78 -3.21 2.74
N TRP A 160 -11.40 -3.49 1.51
CA TRP A 160 -11.64 -4.75 0.85
C TRP A 160 -10.49 -5.72 1.09
N GLY A 161 -10.88 -6.93 1.46
CA GLY A 161 -10.10 -8.08 1.14
C GLY A 161 -9.31 -8.72 2.27
N HIS A 162 -9.64 -8.31 3.50
CA HIS A 162 -9.01 -8.77 4.72
C HIS A 162 -10.02 -9.57 5.55
N GLU A 163 -9.79 -10.87 5.64
CA GLU A 163 -10.56 -11.77 6.50
C GLU A 163 -10.09 -11.58 7.95
N VAL A 164 -10.86 -10.82 8.73
CA VAL A 164 -10.59 -10.55 10.16
C VAL A 164 -11.86 -10.77 10.98
N GLU A 165 -11.71 -10.95 12.29
CA GLU A 165 -12.85 -11.09 13.18
C GLU A 165 -13.79 -9.87 13.06
N GLY A 166 -15.08 -10.13 12.84
CA GLY A 166 -16.10 -9.09 12.71
C GLY A 166 -16.14 -8.36 11.36
N CYS A 167 -15.39 -8.81 10.35
CA CYS A 167 -15.57 -8.35 8.97
C CYS A 167 -16.90 -8.86 8.39
N ALA A 168 -17.41 -8.15 7.38
CA ALA A 168 -18.59 -8.55 6.62
C ALA A 168 -18.17 -9.21 5.30
N HIS A 169 -19.09 -9.95 4.67
CA HIS A 169 -18.84 -10.59 3.37
C HIS A 169 -19.82 -10.09 2.33
N GLY A 170 -19.29 -9.67 1.18
CA GLY A 170 -20.10 -9.26 0.02
C GLY A 170 -20.80 -10.46 -0.63
N VAL A 171 -21.59 -10.19 -1.67
CA VAL A 171 -22.34 -11.23 -2.42
C VAL A 171 -21.41 -12.31 -3.00
N ASN A 172 -20.20 -11.92 -3.40
CA ASN A 172 -19.14 -12.82 -3.89
C ASN A 172 -18.33 -13.49 -2.76
N LYS A 173 -18.80 -13.42 -1.50
CA LYS A 173 -18.09 -13.85 -0.28
C LYS A 173 -16.74 -13.14 -0.08
N ARG A 174 -16.53 -11.97 -0.69
CA ARG A 174 -15.32 -11.19 -0.46
C ARG A 174 -15.43 -10.50 0.91
N PRO A 175 -14.48 -10.72 1.84
CA PRO A 175 -14.47 -10.01 3.10
C PRO A 175 -14.20 -8.51 2.90
N TYR A 176 -14.85 -7.69 3.69
CA TYR A 176 -14.63 -6.25 3.75
C TYR A 176 -14.89 -5.71 5.16
N ILE A 177 -14.32 -4.54 5.44
CA ILE A 177 -14.49 -3.79 6.68
C ILE A 177 -15.10 -2.44 6.31
N ASP A 178 -16.24 -2.08 6.90
CA ASP A 178 -17.02 -0.87 6.61
C ASP A 178 -17.26 0.01 7.85
N LYS A 179 -16.50 -0.21 8.93
CA LYS A 179 -16.72 0.45 10.22
C LYS A 179 -15.71 1.56 10.46
N GLU A 180 -16.21 2.78 10.56
CA GLU A 180 -15.48 3.99 11.00
C GLU A 180 -14.24 4.35 10.15
N ILE A 181 -14.17 3.83 8.93
CA ILE A 181 -13.13 4.19 7.96
C ILE A 181 -13.60 5.45 7.22
N PRO A 182 -12.79 6.53 7.19
CA PRO A 182 -13.14 7.75 6.47
C PRO A 182 -13.45 7.48 5.01
N LYS A 183 -14.39 8.24 4.44
CA LYS A 183 -14.59 8.31 2.98
C LYS A 183 -13.55 9.24 2.38
N PHE A 184 -13.36 9.18 1.06
CA PHE A 184 -12.55 10.18 0.35
C PHE A 184 -13.25 10.71 -0.90
N GLU A 185 -12.96 11.97 -1.22
CA GLU A 185 -13.62 12.77 -2.23
C GLU A 185 -12.62 13.55 -3.11
N ASP A 186 -13.15 14.38 -4.00
CA ASP A 186 -12.35 15.17 -4.93
C ASP A 186 -11.41 16.10 -4.15
N GLY A 187 -10.13 16.10 -4.52
CA GLY A 187 -9.06 16.82 -3.84
C GLY A 187 -8.32 16.04 -2.77
N ASP A 188 -8.86 14.91 -2.28
CA ASP A 188 -8.17 14.08 -1.30
C ASP A 188 -6.96 13.34 -1.91
N VAL A 189 -5.95 13.09 -1.07
CA VAL A 189 -4.80 12.25 -1.38
C VAL A 189 -4.90 10.97 -0.56
N VAL A 190 -4.99 9.84 -1.26
CA VAL A 190 -5.15 8.51 -0.65
C VAL A 190 -3.89 7.70 -0.90
N GLY A 191 -3.36 7.07 0.13
CA GLY A 191 -2.15 6.26 0.03
C GLY A 191 -2.38 4.80 0.38
N CYS A 192 -1.57 3.94 -0.22
CA CYS A 192 -1.54 2.50 0.03
C CYS A 192 -0.08 2.06 0.19
N GLY A 193 0.22 1.39 1.30
CA GLY A 193 1.57 0.89 1.56
C GLY A 193 1.61 -0.44 2.28
N VAL A 194 2.77 -1.07 2.24
CA VAL A 194 3.02 -2.39 2.82
C VAL A 194 4.32 -2.35 3.61
N ASP A 195 4.24 -2.72 4.89
CA ASP A 195 5.39 -3.15 5.67
C ASP A 195 5.68 -4.61 5.27
N LEU A 196 6.70 -4.83 4.44
CA LEU A 196 7.01 -6.14 3.85
C LEU A 196 7.65 -7.08 4.86
N GLU A 197 8.30 -6.55 5.89
CA GLU A 197 8.82 -7.34 7.01
C GLU A 197 7.67 -7.96 7.81
N LYS A 198 6.62 -7.17 8.10
CA LYS A 198 5.44 -7.64 8.80
C LYS A 198 4.40 -8.31 7.91
N LYS A 199 4.52 -8.15 6.59
CA LYS A 199 3.50 -8.52 5.59
C LYS A 199 2.14 -7.90 5.93
N GLN A 200 2.17 -6.61 6.29
CA GLN A 200 1.00 -5.85 6.71
C GLN A 200 0.79 -4.63 5.81
N ILE A 201 -0.45 -4.45 5.34
CA ILE A 201 -0.85 -3.28 4.58
C ILE A 201 -1.31 -2.16 5.52
N PHE A 202 -1.16 -0.92 5.07
CA PHE A 202 -1.73 0.26 5.67
C PHE A 202 -2.24 1.22 4.59
N TYR A 203 -3.26 1.99 4.94
CA TYR A 203 -3.82 3.03 4.09
C TYR A 203 -3.79 4.37 4.79
N THR A 204 -3.69 5.43 4.00
CA THR A 204 -3.65 6.80 4.49
C THR A 204 -4.62 7.68 3.73
N LYS A 205 -5.07 8.74 4.37
CA LYS A 205 -5.81 9.82 3.75
C LYS A 205 -5.21 11.15 4.20
N ASN A 206 -4.88 12.02 3.26
CA ASN A 206 -4.37 13.37 3.50
C ASN A 206 -3.18 13.42 4.48
N GLY A 207 -2.26 12.46 4.35
CA GLY A 207 -1.07 12.38 5.20
C GLY A 207 -1.27 11.80 6.60
N GLU A 208 -2.45 11.24 6.89
CA GLU A 208 -2.75 10.52 8.14
C GLU A 208 -3.11 9.06 7.89
N ILE A 209 -2.76 8.20 8.84
CA ILE A 209 -3.06 6.76 8.77
C ILE A 209 -4.54 6.54 9.06
N VAL A 210 -5.22 5.87 8.15
CA VAL A 210 -6.64 5.51 8.29
C VAL A 210 -6.77 4.13 8.93
N ILE A 211 -5.97 3.17 8.46
CA ILE A 211 -5.94 1.82 9.00
C ILE A 211 -4.57 1.20 8.72
N ALA A 212 -4.12 0.31 9.61
CA ALA A 212 -2.85 -0.38 9.49
C ALA A 212 -2.88 -1.76 10.15
N GLY A 213 -1.94 -2.62 9.78
CA GLY A 213 -1.71 -3.91 10.43
C GLY A 213 -2.56 -5.05 9.88
N LEU A 214 -3.22 -4.85 8.74
CA LEU A 214 -4.00 -5.90 8.08
C LEU A 214 -3.07 -6.79 7.25
N SER A 215 -3.23 -8.11 7.34
CA SER A 215 -2.37 -9.05 6.62
C SER A 215 -2.53 -8.96 5.11
N VAL A 216 -1.41 -9.03 4.38
CA VAL A 216 -1.34 -9.11 2.92
C VAL A 216 -0.52 -10.33 2.50
N ASN A 217 -0.89 -10.99 1.40
CA ASN A 217 -0.09 -12.08 0.85
C ASN A 217 1.11 -11.54 0.05
N ALA A 218 2.12 -11.06 0.77
CA ALA A 218 3.34 -10.49 0.20
C ALA A 218 4.26 -11.52 -0.50
N ASN A 219 3.89 -12.81 -0.54
CA ASN A 219 4.62 -13.83 -1.30
C ASN A 219 4.22 -13.83 -2.80
N LEU A 220 3.15 -13.12 -3.17
CA LEU A 220 2.70 -12.96 -4.55
C LEU A 220 3.26 -11.66 -5.14
N PRO A 221 3.49 -11.60 -6.47
CA PRO A 221 3.88 -10.36 -7.15
C PRO A 221 2.68 -9.41 -7.19
N LEU A 222 2.56 -8.59 -6.14
CA LEU A 222 1.54 -7.56 -6.02
C LEU A 222 2.00 -6.29 -6.73
N PHE A 223 1.10 -5.68 -7.48
CA PHE A 223 1.31 -4.44 -8.21
C PHE A 223 0.36 -3.38 -7.63
N PRO A 224 0.79 -2.11 -7.54
CA PRO A 224 -0.13 -1.00 -7.42
C PRO A 224 -1.21 -1.10 -8.49
N CYS A 225 -2.46 -1.01 -8.05
CA CYS A 225 -3.60 -1.12 -8.92
C CYS A 225 -4.68 -0.16 -8.44
N VAL A 226 -5.27 0.54 -9.38
CA VAL A 226 -6.43 1.40 -9.14
C VAL A 226 -7.56 0.94 -10.02
N SER A 227 -8.78 1.09 -9.52
CA SER A 227 -10.00 0.89 -10.30
C SER A 227 -10.88 2.11 -10.25
N LEU A 228 -11.34 2.53 -11.43
CA LEU A 228 -12.32 3.59 -11.60
C LEU A 228 -13.65 2.94 -11.99
N THR A 229 -14.73 3.32 -11.33
CA THR A 229 -16.06 3.02 -11.87
C THR A 229 -16.33 3.77 -13.17
N VAL A 230 -17.37 3.37 -13.88
CA VAL A 230 -17.65 3.92 -15.21
C VAL A 230 -17.86 5.45 -15.19
N MET A 231 -17.24 6.10 -16.19
CA MET A 231 -17.38 7.51 -16.63
C MET A 231 -16.61 8.57 -15.85
N ARG A 232 -15.96 9.49 -16.59
CA ARG A 232 -15.55 10.85 -16.17
C ARG A 232 -14.77 10.96 -14.85
N GLN A 233 -14.06 9.92 -14.44
CA GLN A 233 -13.18 9.99 -13.27
C GLN A 233 -11.74 10.29 -13.71
N LYS A 234 -11.02 11.04 -12.89
CA LYS A 234 -9.63 11.39 -13.09
C LYS A 234 -8.87 11.29 -11.77
N ILE A 235 -7.72 10.62 -11.81
CA ILE A 235 -6.80 10.50 -10.68
C ILE A 235 -5.36 10.73 -11.14
N GLU A 236 -4.50 11.08 -10.20
CA GLU A 236 -3.07 11.28 -10.41
C GLU A 236 -2.27 10.48 -9.39
N ALA A 237 -1.38 9.62 -9.86
CA ALA A 237 -0.50 8.83 -9.01
C ALA A 237 0.79 9.56 -8.66
N ASN A 238 1.28 9.28 -7.46
CA ASN A 238 2.60 9.63 -6.98
C ASN A 238 3.27 8.35 -6.46
N PHE A 239 4.21 7.81 -7.24
CA PHE A 239 5.02 6.66 -6.84
C PHE A 239 6.27 7.05 -6.02
N GLY A 240 6.38 8.34 -5.66
CA GLY A 240 7.43 8.87 -4.82
C GLY A 240 8.48 9.71 -5.55
N PRO A 241 9.45 10.26 -4.81
CA PRO A 241 9.62 10.09 -3.36
C PRO A 241 8.82 11.10 -2.50
N ASP A 242 8.28 12.15 -3.12
CA ASP A 242 7.70 13.30 -2.41
C ASP A 242 6.24 13.05 -2.03
N PHE A 243 6.02 12.35 -0.92
CA PHE A 243 4.68 12.06 -0.40
C PHE A 243 4.15 13.14 0.55
N LEU A 244 2.82 13.27 0.57
CA LEU A 244 2.11 14.03 1.60
C LEU A 244 2.24 13.32 2.96
N PHE A 245 2.06 12.01 3.00
CA PHE A 245 2.32 11.18 4.17
C PHE A 245 3.81 11.13 4.53
N LYS A 246 4.11 11.20 5.82
CA LYS A 246 5.48 11.06 6.34
C LYS A 246 5.66 9.65 6.90
N LEU A 247 6.46 8.83 6.21
CA LEU A 247 6.69 7.41 6.55
C LEU A 247 7.21 7.21 7.99
N GLU A 248 7.89 8.20 8.56
CA GLU A 248 8.32 8.20 9.97
C GLU A 248 7.17 7.99 10.96
N LYS A 249 5.94 8.41 10.62
CA LYS A 249 4.74 8.17 11.44
C LYS A 249 4.45 6.67 11.67
N LEU A 250 4.91 5.78 10.78
CA LEU A 250 4.75 4.32 10.95
C LEU A 250 5.53 3.77 12.16
N LYS A 251 6.59 4.45 12.60
CA LYS A 251 7.36 4.05 13.78
C LYS A 251 6.56 4.26 15.06
N ASN A 252 5.81 5.35 15.12
CA ASN A 252 5.02 5.72 16.30
C ASN A 252 3.85 4.77 16.54
N LEU A 253 3.31 4.15 15.48
CA LEU A 253 2.33 3.06 15.58
C LEU A 253 2.85 1.85 16.37
N LYS A 254 4.16 1.55 16.29
CA LYS A 254 4.76 0.42 17.04
C LYS A 254 4.79 0.72 18.55
N THR A 255 4.76 1.98 18.96
CA THR A 255 4.89 2.41 20.36
C THR A 255 3.54 2.40 21.10
N GLU A 256 2.43 2.70 20.44
CA GLU A 256 1.12 2.83 21.11
C GLU A 256 0.41 1.49 21.41
N LYS A 257 0.68 0.42 20.65
CA LYS A 257 -0.01 -0.88 20.83
C LYS A 257 0.63 -1.83 21.86
N ILE A 258 1.80 -1.50 22.41
CA ILE A 258 2.48 -2.39 23.39
C ILE A 258 1.99 -2.16 24.84
N GLU A 259 1.42 -0.99 25.16
CA GLU A 259 0.89 -0.74 26.52
C GLU A 259 -0.58 -1.15 26.72
N ASN A 260 -1.40 -1.20 25.67
CA ASN A 260 -2.84 -1.43 25.78
C ASN A 260 -3.28 -2.90 25.64
N LEU A 261 -2.36 -3.86 25.68
CA LEU A 261 -2.65 -5.30 25.57
C LEU A 261 -2.22 -6.13 26.79
N LYS A 262 -1.89 -5.50 27.93
CA LYS A 262 -1.79 -6.26 29.19
C LYS A 262 -3.21 -6.65 29.62
N PRO A 263 -3.55 -7.94 29.73
CA PRO A 263 -4.86 -8.32 30.24
C PRO A 263 -5.02 -7.80 31.66
N GLU A 264 -6.10 -7.06 31.91
CA GLU A 264 -6.59 -6.82 33.27
C GLU A 264 -6.73 -8.19 33.92
N LYS A 265 -5.85 -8.48 34.90
CA LYS A 265 -6.07 -9.59 35.81
C LYS A 265 -7.40 -9.31 36.48
N GLN A 266 -8.43 -10.07 36.10
CA GLN A 266 -9.71 -10.11 36.80
C GLN A 266 -9.39 -10.29 38.30
N ARG A 267 -9.70 -9.26 39.08
CA ARG A 267 -9.74 -9.36 40.53
C ARG A 267 -10.99 -10.18 40.86
N ILE A 268 -10.70 -11.32 41.49
CA ILE A 268 -11.54 -12.28 42.23
C ILE A 268 -12.94 -11.77 42.53
#